data_AF-A0A8T7FQC0-F1
#
_entry.id   AF-A0A8T7FQC0-F1
#
_cell.length_a   1.000
_cell.length_b   1.000
_cell.length_c   1.000
_cell.angle_alpha   90.00
_cell.angle_beta   90.00
_cell.angle_gamma   90.00
#
_symmetry.space_group_name_H-M   'P 1'
#
loop_
_entity.id
_entity.type
_entity.pdbx_description
1 polymer ?
#
loop_
_entity_poly.entity_id
_entity_poly.type
_entity_poly.pdbx_seq_one_letter_code
_entity_poly.pdbx_strand_id
1 'polypeptide(L)'
;MTDKTPRMIAVQPKLLAPIRHALDLGLNVIPEMEAQQPSVAEGLAIASPVRGKRILQAIRESNGDCITVEEEQILSAQKQAAQMGFYIEPTSATVIAALDTVFQMARKDDCLVVPLTGSGLKGAPKSINPLSALSNQFLKQEEKL
;
A
#
# COMPACT_ATOMS: atom_id res chain seq x y z
N MET A 1 3.67 -31.38 1.19
CA MET A 1 2.91 -30.39 2.00
C MET A 1 3.86 -29.81 3.03
N THR A 2 3.76 -28.51 3.34
CA THR A 2 4.56 -27.90 4.42
C THR A 2 3.74 -27.90 5.71
N ASP A 3 4.40 -28.06 6.86
CA ASP A 3 3.71 -28.18 8.15
C ASP A 3 3.33 -26.82 8.77
N LYS A 4 3.64 -25.71 8.09
CA LYS A 4 3.45 -24.34 8.59
C LYS A 4 2.89 -23.44 7.50
N THR A 5 1.95 -22.58 7.88
CA THR A 5 1.45 -21.46 7.06
C THR A 5 2.34 -20.23 7.29
N PRO A 6 2.78 -19.51 6.25
CA PRO A 6 3.54 -18.28 6.43
C PRO A 6 2.66 -17.17 7.04
N ARG A 7 3.27 -16.29 7.85
CA ARG A 7 2.61 -15.06 8.31
C ARG A 7 2.34 -14.16 7.11
N MET A 8 1.10 -13.67 6.94
CA MET A 8 0.74 -12.80 5.83
C MET A 8 0.69 -11.34 6.27
N ILE A 9 1.51 -10.50 5.65
CA ILE A 9 1.53 -9.06 5.90
C ILE A 9 0.93 -8.36 4.68
N ALA A 10 -0.24 -7.74 4.87
CA ALA A 10 -0.85 -6.87 3.87
C ALA A 10 -0.20 -5.48 3.92
N VAL A 11 -0.22 -4.76 2.79
CA VAL A 11 0.26 -3.38 2.72
C VAL A 11 -0.77 -2.52 1.99
N GLN A 12 -1.07 -1.35 2.54
CA GLN A 12 -1.97 -0.36 1.93
C GLN A 12 -1.34 1.03 1.91
N PRO A 13 -1.68 1.90 0.94
CA PRO A 13 -1.35 3.31 1.04
C PRO A 13 -2.06 3.93 2.25
N LYS A 14 -1.38 4.84 2.96
CA LYS A 14 -1.93 5.55 4.13
C LYS A 14 -3.23 6.29 3.79
N LEU A 15 -3.30 6.85 2.59
CA LEU A 15 -4.46 7.60 2.09
C LEU A 15 -5.74 6.76 2.00
N LEU A 16 -5.61 5.44 1.85
CA LEU A 16 -6.76 4.54 1.78
C LEU A 16 -6.38 3.13 2.31
N ALA A 17 -6.53 2.95 3.61
CA ALA A 17 -6.20 1.70 4.32
C ALA A 17 -7.38 1.04 5.06
N PRO A 18 -8.47 0.64 4.37
CA PRO A 18 -9.65 0.09 5.04
C PRO A 18 -9.40 -1.27 5.73
N ILE A 19 -8.43 -2.07 5.26
CA ILE A 19 -8.03 -3.33 5.92
C ILE A 19 -7.35 -3.01 7.26
N ARG A 20 -6.39 -2.07 7.27
CA ARG A 20 -5.73 -1.60 8.51
C ARG A 20 -6.77 -1.11 9.52
N HIS A 21 -7.68 -0.24 9.08
CA HIS A 21 -8.73 0.31 9.93
C HIS A 21 -9.62 -0.78 10.55
N ALA A 22 -10.03 -1.76 9.76
CA ALA A 22 -10.81 -2.89 10.26
C ALA A 22 -10.04 -3.75 11.27
N LEU A 23 -8.72 -3.92 11.10
CA LEU A 23 -7.88 -4.64 12.05
C LEU A 23 -7.72 -3.86 13.37
N ASP A 24 -7.49 -2.56 13.31
CA ASP A 24 -7.34 -1.69 14.50
C ASP A 24 -8.59 -1.71 15.38
N LEU A 25 -9.77 -1.72 14.75
CA LEU A 25 -11.06 -1.74 15.44
C LEU A 25 -11.57 -3.16 15.75
N GLY A 26 -10.82 -4.21 15.39
CA GLY A 26 -11.24 -5.60 15.61
C GLY A 26 -12.51 -6.01 14.84
N LEU A 27 -12.82 -5.34 13.73
CA LEU A 27 -14.06 -5.55 12.97
C LEU A 27 -14.01 -6.84 12.15
N ASN A 28 -15.15 -7.54 12.02
CA ASN A 28 -15.25 -8.73 11.16
C ASN A 28 -15.59 -8.42 9.70
N VAL A 29 -15.80 -7.15 9.39
CA VAL A 29 -16.11 -6.64 8.06
C VAL A 29 -15.24 -5.41 7.82
N ILE A 30 -14.75 -5.27 6.60
CA ILE A 30 -14.01 -4.08 6.17
C ILE A 30 -15.05 -2.99 5.84
N PRO A 31 -15.09 -1.87 6.58
CA PRO A 31 -15.97 -0.77 6.22
C PRO A 31 -15.47 -0.12 4.93
N GLU A 32 -16.42 0.41 4.16
CA GLU A 32 -16.08 1.26 3.03
C GLU A 32 -15.42 2.55 3.53
N MET A 33 -14.41 3.01 2.82
CA MET A 33 -13.70 4.23 3.16
C MET A 33 -13.41 5.03 1.89
N GLU A 34 -13.54 6.35 2.00
CA GLU A 34 -13.22 7.27 0.90
C GLU A 34 -11.80 7.79 1.06
N ALA A 35 -11.05 7.81 -0.04
CA ALA A 35 -9.74 8.44 -0.07
C ALA A 35 -9.92 9.95 -0.17
N GLN A 36 -9.21 10.71 0.68
CA GLN A 36 -9.27 12.17 0.63
C GLN A 36 -8.61 12.75 -0.63
N GLN A 37 -7.66 12.01 -1.20
CA GLN A 37 -6.98 12.36 -2.45
C GLN A 37 -6.53 11.08 -3.17
N PRO A 38 -6.25 11.15 -4.49
CA PRO A 38 -5.73 9.99 -5.24
C PRO A 38 -4.39 9.51 -4.68
N SER A 39 -4.18 8.19 -4.64
CA SER A 39 -2.90 7.57 -4.33
C SER A 39 -2.12 7.27 -5.61
N VAL A 40 -0.79 7.37 -5.56
CA VAL A 40 0.12 6.91 -6.60
C VAL A 40 0.06 5.40 -6.79
N ALA A 41 -0.36 4.64 -5.77
CA ALA A 41 -0.62 3.21 -5.82
C ALA A 41 -2.09 2.92 -6.20
N GLU A 42 -2.49 3.36 -7.39
CA GLU A 42 -3.87 3.27 -7.90
C GLU A 42 -4.46 1.86 -7.82
N GLY A 43 -3.65 0.82 -8.03
CA GLY A 43 -4.09 -0.58 -7.95
C GLY A 43 -4.51 -1.04 -6.55
N LEU A 44 -4.14 -0.30 -5.51
CA LEU A 44 -4.54 -0.54 -4.11
C LEU A 44 -5.56 0.48 -3.60
N ALA A 45 -5.98 1.45 -4.43
CA ALA A 45 -6.98 2.46 -4.08
C ALA A 45 -8.41 1.85 -4.09
N ILE A 46 -8.63 0.80 -3.28
CA ILE A 46 -9.87 0.04 -3.18
C ILE A 46 -10.59 0.41 -1.88
N ALA A 47 -11.66 1.19 -2.01
CA ALA A 47 -12.51 1.64 -0.89
C ALA A 47 -13.24 0.49 -0.18
N SER A 48 -13.74 -0.46 -0.96
CA SER A 48 -14.54 -1.60 -0.47
C SER A 48 -14.05 -2.92 -1.09
N PRO A 49 -13.13 -3.64 -0.43
CA PRO A 49 -12.59 -4.89 -0.97
C PRO A 49 -13.65 -5.98 -1.08
N VAL A 50 -13.94 -6.44 -2.30
CA VAL A 50 -14.97 -7.47 -2.61
C VAL A 50 -14.82 -8.75 -1.77
N ARG A 51 -13.57 -9.11 -1.40
CA ARG A 51 -13.26 -10.31 -0.61
C ARG A 51 -12.85 -9.99 0.83
N GLY A 52 -13.33 -8.88 1.40
CA GLY A 52 -12.88 -8.36 2.69
C GLY A 52 -12.90 -9.36 3.84
N LYS A 53 -13.96 -10.17 3.98
CA LYS A 53 -14.03 -11.23 5.01
C LYS A 53 -12.89 -12.24 4.89
N ARG A 54 -12.57 -12.69 3.68
CA ARG A 54 -11.47 -13.65 3.43
C ARG A 54 -10.10 -13.03 3.69
N ILE A 55 -9.93 -11.74 3.38
CA ILE A 55 -8.70 -10.99 3.66
C ILE A 55 -8.44 -10.94 5.17
N LEU A 56 -9.44 -10.51 5.96
CA LEU A 56 -9.31 -10.45 7.42
C LEU A 56 -9.07 -11.83 8.03
N GLN A 57 -9.77 -12.85 7.55
CA GLN A 57 -9.55 -14.23 7.97
C GLN A 57 -8.12 -14.69 7.71
N ALA A 58 -7.61 -14.51 6.49
CA ALA A 58 -6.25 -14.88 6.10
C ALA A 58 -5.20 -14.21 7.00
N ILE A 59 -5.32 -12.89 7.21
CA ILE A 59 -4.39 -12.14 8.07
C ILE A 59 -4.42 -12.71 9.49
N ARG A 60 -5.61 -12.94 10.07
CA ARG A 60 -5.74 -13.44 11.45
C ARG A 60 -5.24 -14.87 11.63
N GLU A 61 -5.65 -15.79 10.76
CA GLU A 61 -5.27 -17.20 10.83
C GLU A 61 -3.76 -17.40 10.65
N SER A 62 -3.11 -16.52 9.88
CA SER A 62 -1.67 -16.53 9.71
C SER A 62 -0.89 -15.82 10.82
N ASN A 63 -1.55 -15.25 11.84
CA ASN A 63 -0.94 -14.32 12.81
C ASN A 63 -0.14 -13.21 12.12
N GLY A 64 -0.73 -12.71 11.03
CA GLY A 64 -0.23 -11.66 10.16
C GLY A 64 -0.62 -10.26 10.62
N ASP A 65 -0.39 -9.29 9.74
CA ASP A 65 -0.70 -7.89 10.03
C ASP A 65 -1.02 -7.10 8.73
N CYS A 66 -1.39 -5.83 8.86
CA CYS A 66 -1.48 -4.88 7.75
C CYS A 66 -0.66 -3.63 8.05
N ILE A 67 0.25 -3.27 7.15
CA ILE A 67 1.09 -2.08 7.26
C ILE A 67 0.53 -0.99 6.34
N THR A 68 0.65 0.27 6.75
CA THR A 68 0.37 1.42 5.89
C THR A 68 1.64 2.15 5.53
N VAL A 69 1.76 2.59 4.28
CA VAL A 69 2.92 3.35 3.79
C VAL A 69 2.48 4.69 3.21
N GLU A 70 3.30 5.72 3.41
CA GLU A 70 3.08 7.05 2.86
C GLU A 70 3.40 7.09 1.36
N GLU A 71 2.81 8.03 0.63
CA GLU A 71 2.95 8.16 -0.83
C GLU A 71 4.42 8.40 -1.23
N GLU A 72 5.15 9.21 -0.47
CA GLU A 72 6.57 9.47 -0.68
C GLU A 72 7.43 8.22 -0.49
N GLN A 73 7.05 7.35 0.45
CA GLN A 73 7.74 6.08 0.67
C GLN A 73 7.54 5.13 -0.51
N ILE A 74 6.34 5.11 -1.10
CA ILE A 74 6.04 4.29 -2.29
C ILE A 74 6.93 4.72 -3.47
N LEU A 75 7.03 6.02 -3.73
CA LEU A 75 7.86 6.55 -4.83
C LEU A 75 9.36 6.34 -4.58
N SER A 76 9.82 6.54 -3.35
CA SER A 76 11.21 6.26 -2.96
C SER A 76 11.55 4.78 -3.16
N ALA A 77 10.68 3.89 -2.69
CA ALA A 77 10.84 2.45 -2.84
C ALA A 77 10.83 2.01 -4.31
N GLN A 78 9.98 2.62 -5.15
CA GLN A 78 9.99 2.36 -6.59
C GLN A 78 11.35 2.71 -7.22
N LYS A 79 11.90 3.87 -6.86
CA LYS A 79 13.21 4.31 -7.37
C LYS A 79 14.34 3.39 -6.89
N GLN A 80 14.32 2.99 -5.62
CA GLN A 80 15.29 2.05 -5.04
C GLN A 80 15.21 0.68 -5.74
N ALA A 81 14.00 0.17 -5.97
CA ALA A 81 13.79 -1.08 -6.69
C ALA A 81 14.39 -1.05 -8.10
N ALA A 82 14.20 0.06 -8.82
CA ALA A 82 14.78 0.24 -10.15
C ALA A 82 16.32 0.25 -10.13
N GLN A 83 16.93 0.87 -9.11
CA GLN A 83 18.38 0.84 -8.91
C GLN A 83 18.93 -0.57 -8.64
N MET A 84 18.09 -1.46 -8.09
CA MET A 84 18.39 -2.87 -7.89
C MET A 84 18.07 -3.76 -9.10
N GLY A 85 17.58 -3.19 -10.20
CA GLY A 85 17.22 -3.92 -11.42
C GLY A 85 15.76 -4.38 -11.50
N PHE A 86 14.91 -4.00 -10.53
CA PHE A 86 13.48 -4.31 -10.53
C PHE A 86 12.67 -3.13 -11.06
N TYR A 87 12.27 -3.19 -12.33
CA TYR A 87 11.43 -2.15 -12.93
C TYR A 87 9.93 -2.44 -12.69
N ILE A 88 9.37 -1.83 -11.64
CA ILE A 88 8.01 -2.10 -11.14
C ILE A 88 7.13 -0.83 -11.11
N GLU A 89 5.81 -1.02 -11.13
CA GLU A 89 4.84 0.08 -10.97
C GLU A 89 4.71 0.52 -9.49
N PRO A 90 4.17 1.72 -9.19
CA PRO A 90 4.04 2.21 -7.82
C PRO A 90 3.25 1.27 -6.88
N THR A 91 2.16 0.66 -7.35
CA THR A 91 1.39 -0.32 -6.58
C THR A 91 2.26 -1.48 -6.08
N SER A 92 3.14 -1.99 -6.94
CA SER A 92 4.06 -3.08 -6.61
C SER A 92 5.21 -2.61 -5.71
N ALA A 93 5.51 -1.32 -5.66
CA ALA A 93 6.55 -0.76 -4.80
C ALA A 93 6.10 -0.61 -3.34
N THR A 94 4.79 -0.65 -3.06
CA THR A 94 4.25 -0.54 -1.68
C THR A 94 4.84 -1.58 -0.73
N VAL A 95 5.00 -2.83 -1.18
CA VAL A 95 5.59 -3.90 -0.37
C VAL A 95 7.08 -3.71 -0.10
N ILE A 96 7.80 -3.00 -0.98
CA ILE A 96 9.19 -2.61 -0.76
C ILE A 96 9.24 -1.46 0.26
N ALA A 97 8.35 -0.48 0.14
CA ALA A 97 8.24 0.63 1.10
C ALA A 97 7.94 0.15 2.54
N ALA A 98 7.29 -1.00 2.70
CA ALA A 98 7.00 -1.58 4.00
C ALA A 98 8.17 -2.38 4.61
N LEU A 99 9.23 -2.67 3.86
CA LEU A 99 10.27 -3.62 4.30
C LEU A 99 10.96 -3.22 5.60
N ASP A 100 11.25 -1.93 5.81
CA ASP A 100 11.87 -1.47 7.05
C ASP A 100 11.00 -1.79 8.28
N THR A 101 9.68 -1.67 8.14
CA THR A 101 8.73 -2.04 9.20
C THR A 101 8.69 -3.57 9.37
N VAL A 102 8.66 -4.31 8.26
CA VAL A 102 8.67 -5.78 8.30
C VAL A 102 9.94 -6.33 8.96
N PHE A 103 11.12 -5.75 8.67
CA PHE A 103 12.38 -6.17 9.27
C PHE A 103 12.43 -5.95 10.78
N GLN A 104 11.73 -4.95 11.32
CA GLN A 104 11.59 -4.76 12.77
C GLN A 104 10.71 -5.83 13.43
N MET A 105 9.80 -6.44 12.66
CA MET A 105 8.87 -7.47 13.12
C MET A 105 9.35 -8.91 12.85
N ALA A 106 10.31 -9.06 11.94
CA ALA A 106 10.87 -10.35 11.53
C ALA A 106 12.02 -10.79 12.44
N ARG A 107 12.21 -12.10 12.55
CA ARG A 107 13.38 -12.69 13.18
C ARG A 107 14.50 -12.84 12.15
N LYS A 108 15.74 -12.88 12.63
CA LYS A 108 16.95 -12.98 11.79
C LYS A 108 16.90 -14.13 10.76
N ASP A 109 16.28 -15.25 11.13
CA ASP A 109 16.22 -16.46 10.30
C ASP A 109 14.88 -16.62 9.55
N ASP A 110 13.99 -15.62 9.61
CA ASP A 110 12.75 -15.66 8.84
C ASP A 110 13.05 -15.50 7.34
N CYS A 111 12.35 -16.29 6.51
CA CYS A 111 12.39 -16.15 5.06
C CYS A 111 11.26 -15.21 4.62
N LEU A 112 11.60 -14.06 4.04
CA LEU A 112 10.64 -13.09 3.53
C LEU A 112 10.41 -13.32 2.04
N VAL A 113 9.14 -13.39 1.64
CA VAL A 113 8.73 -13.44 0.24
C VAL A 113 7.97 -12.15 -0.08
N VAL A 114 8.47 -11.40 -1.04
CA VAL A 114 7.92 -10.10 -1.45
C VAL A 114 7.37 -10.22 -2.87
N PRO A 115 6.04 -10.32 -3.06
CA PRO A 115 5.46 -10.45 -4.38
C PRO A 115 5.46 -9.10 -5.11
N LEU A 116 6.17 -9.04 -6.25
CA LEU A 116 6.14 -7.88 -7.15
C LEU A 116 5.11 -8.12 -8.25
N THR A 117 3.92 -7.54 -8.10
CA THR A 117 2.73 -7.91 -8.88
C THR A 117 2.55 -7.13 -10.18
N GLY A 118 3.31 -6.04 -10.38
CA GLY A 118 3.13 -5.13 -11.51
C GLY A 118 4.44 -4.62 -12.08
N SER A 119 4.58 -4.71 -13.40
CA SER A 119 5.74 -4.19 -14.14
C SER A 119 5.66 -2.66 -14.28
N GLY A 120 6.81 -1.99 -14.23
CA GLY A 120 6.94 -0.56 -14.49
C GLY A 120 6.57 -0.16 -15.93
N LEU A 121 6.35 -1.12 -16.83
CA LEU A 121 5.78 -0.86 -18.16
C LEU A 121 4.31 -0.41 -18.10
N LYS A 122 3.59 -0.72 -17.01
CA LYS A 122 2.20 -0.29 -16.80
C LYS A 122 2.08 1.17 -16.36
N GLY A 123 3.13 1.70 -15.72
CA GLY A 123 3.13 3.06 -15.21
C GLY A 123 4.55 3.50 -14.86
N ALA A 124 5.03 4.52 -15.55
CA ALA A 124 6.26 5.22 -15.19
C ALA A 124 6.07 5.95 -13.83
N PRO A 125 7.15 6.27 -13.11
CA PRO A 125 7.07 7.07 -11.88
C PRO A 125 6.36 8.40 -12.19
N LYS A 126 5.16 8.60 -11.66
CA LYS A 126 4.51 9.90 -11.71
C LYS A 126 5.28 10.82 -10.77
N SER A 127 5.92 11.85 -11.28
CA SER A 127 6.49 12.88 -10.42
C SER A 127 5.34 13.56 -9.67
N ILE A 128 5.45 13.68 -8.35
CA ILE A 128 4.62 14.64 -7.61
C ILE A 128 5.09 16.00 -8.12
N ASN A 129 4.28 16.66 -8.95
CA ASN A 129 4.56 18.03 -9.33
C ASN A 129 4.05 18.92 -8.18
N PRO A 130 4.91 19.53 -7.34
CA PRO A 130 4.45 20.38 -6.25
C PRO A 130 3.59 21.56 -6.75
N LEU A 131 3.70 21.92 -8.04
CA LEU A 131 2.89 22.96 -8.68
C LEU A 131 1.44 22.53 -8.99
N SER A 132 1.14 21.23 -9.14
CA SER A 132 -0.25 20.80 -9.41
C SER A 132 -1.14 20.84 -8.17
N ALA A 133 -0.56 20.75 -6.98
CA ALA A 133 -1.28 20.97 -5.72
C ALA A 133 -1.61 22.46 -5.51
N LEU A 134 -0.72 23.35 -5.94
CA LEU A 134 -0.91 24.80 -5.89
C LEU A 134 -1.96 25.27 -6.90
N SER A 135 -1.97 24.74 -8.13
CA SER A 135 -2.97 25.13 -9.15
C SER A 135 -4.41 24.85 -8.72
N ASN A 136 -4.65 23.76 -7.98
CA ASN A 136 -5.96 23.44 -7.42
C ASN A 136 -6.38 24.35 -6.24
N GLN A 137 -5.43 25.00 -5.55
CA GLN A 137 -5.73 26.00 -4.52
C GLN A 137 -6.07 27.37 -5.13
N PHE A 138 -5.44 27.74 -6.25
CA PHE A 138 -5.73 28.99 -6.95
C PHE A 138 -7.11 28.98 -7.63
N LEU A 139 -7.48 27.88 -8.29
CA LEU A 139 -8.80 27.77 -8.95
C LEU A 139 -9.97 27.82 -7.97
N LYS A 140 -9.82 27.30 -6.74
CA LYS A 140 -10.85 27.37 -5.70
C LYS A 140 -11.06 28.78 -5.11
N GLN A 141 -10.14 29.73 -5.35
CA GLN A 141 -10.33 31.13 -4.95
C GLN A 141 -11.09 31.95 -6.00
N GLU A 142 -11.01 31.58 -7.28
CA GLU A 142 -11.72 32.29 -8.36
C GLU A 142 -13.22 31.95 -8.42
N GLU A 143 -13.65 30.77 -7.95
CA GLU A 143 -15.08 30.39 -7.89
C GLU A 143 -15.84 31.00 -6.69
N LYS A 144 -15.18 31.83 -5.85
CA LYS A 144 -15.79 32.50 -4.69
C LYS A 144 -16.00 34.02 -4.88
N LEU A 145 -15.83 34.54 -6.10
CA LEU A 145 -16.11 35.92 -6.48
C LEU A 145 -17.42 36.05 -7.26
#